data_AF-A0A9R1FIC4-F1
#
_entry.id   AF-A0A9R1FIC4-F1
#
_cell.length_a   1.000
_cell.length_b   1.000
_cell.length_c   1.000
_cell.angle_alpha   90.00
_cell.angle_beta   90.00
_cell.angle_gamma   90.00
#
_symmetry.space_group_name_H-M   'P 1'
#
loop_
_entity.id
_entity.type
_entity.pdbx_description
1 polymer ?
#
loop_
_entity_poly.entity_id
_entity_poly.type
_entity_poly.pdbx_seq_one_letter_code
_entity_poly.pdbx_strand_id
1 'polypeptide(L)'
;MEYVVRKRPRSNQIKHTQHKHMDDAAAEAEALRLRLAAIARKWLEDPRADYAGNVTDAASQKRHALNSLVLGGARISLSEHGRVVCSFHVPPPLTVSTHSSWLIARASGLEISIRTAACLCLFLLSARVQDSDGTWHAGALAAAVDNMCSAVVFTVVGAPTATVHYGLSYFSPVACNEEVQLDGRVVGRKGKLTAAVVRVRKMGSGELVAIGRQWMTPAWPTKSNKSRSSL
;
A
#
# COMPACT_ATOMS: atom_id res chain seq x y z
N MET A 1 44.05 31.01 39.26
CA MET A 1 42.76 30.29 39.29
C MET A 1 41.75 31.17 38.55
N GLU A 2 41.65 31.04 37.22
CA GLU A 2 40.75 31.87 36.39
C GLU A 2 39.32 31.31 36.45
N TYR A 3 38.40 32.13 36.95
CA TYR A 3 36.96 31.84 36.90
C TYR A 3 36.44 32.13 35.49
N VAL A 4 36.14 31.08 34.72
CA VAL A 4 35.46 31.20 33.43
C VAL A 4 33.97 31.48 33.67
N VAL A 5 33.56 32.74 33.51
CA VAL A 5 32.14 33.15 33.54
C VAL A 5 31.46 32.67 32.26
N ARG A 6 30.75 31.53 32.32
CA ARG A 6 29.89 31.08 31.22
C ARG A 6 28.69 32.03 31.10
N LYS A 7 28.72 32.94 30.12
CA LYS A 7 27.56 33.78 29.77
C LYS A 7 26.38 32.89 29.37
N ARG A 8 25.25 33.00 30.08
CA ARG A 8 23.99 32.35 29.66
C ARG A 8 23.49 33.01 28.37
N PRO A 9 23.09 32.24 27.35
CA PRO A 9 22.54 32.80 26.12
C PRO A 9 21.26 33.61 26.41
N ARG A 10 21.09 34.76 25.75
CA ARG A 10 19.93 35.65 25.92
C ARG A 10 18.66 34.91 25.50
N SER A 11 17.58 35.03 26.30
CA SER A 11 16.27 34.36 26.08
C SER A 11 15.76 34.43 24.63
N ASN A 12 15.93 35.57 23.95
CA ASN A 12 15.51 35.75 22.56
C ASN A 12 16.31 34.91 21.55
N GLN A 13 17.58 34.64 21.83
CA GLN A 13 18.43 33.82 20.98
C GLN A 13 18.04 32.34 21.09
N ILE A 14 17.62 31.90 22.28
CA ILE A 14 17.09 30.54 22.50
C ILE A 14 15.76 30.35 21.76
N LYS A 15 14.84 31.33 21.85
CA LYS A 15 13.56 31.29 21.14
C LYS A 15 13.73 31.27 19.61
N HIS A 16 14.63 32.10 19.08
CA HIS A 16 14.88 32.15 17.65
C HIS A 16 15.50 30.84 17.12
N THR A 17 16.46 30.26 17.85
CA THR A 17 17.06 28.97 17.48
C THR A 17 16.06 27.81 17.58
N GLN A 18 15.19 27.81 18.60
CA GLN A 18 14.13 26.81 18.72
C GLN A 18 13.10 26.91 17.59
N HIS A 19 12.71 28.13 17.22
CA HIS A 19 11.76 28.34 16.12
C HIS A 19 12.36 27.89 14.78
N LYS A 20 13.59 28.32 14.49
CA LYS A 20 14.34 27.88 13.30
C LYS A 20 14.48 26.36 13.23
N HIS A 21 14.82 25.70 14.34
CA HIS A 21 14.95 24.25 14.38
C HIS A 21 13.61 23.53 14.11
N MET A 22 12.49 24.09 14.59
CA MET A 22 11.16 23.54 14.33
C MET A 22 10.75 23.71 12.87
N ASP A 23 11.11 24.83 12.24
CA ASP A 23 10.88 25.09 10.82
C ASP A 23 11.73 24.15 9.95
N ASP A 24 13.00 23.95 10.29
CA ASP A 24 13.90 23.01 9.61
C ASP A 24 13.37 21.56 9.73
N ALA A 25 12.94 21.15 10.93
CA ALA A 25 12.38 19.82 11.15
C ALA A 25 11.03 19.60 10.42
N ALA A 26 10.19 20.63 10.32
CA ALA A 26 8.95 20.58 9.55
C ALA A 26 9.24 20.44 8.04
N ALA A 27 10.23 21.17 7.53
CA ALA A 27 10.66 21.06 6.14
C ALA A 27 11.24 19.67 5.83
N GLU A 28 12.05 19.11 6.72
CA GLU A 28 12.57 17.73 6.59
C GLU A 28 11.46 16.68 6.59
N ALA A 29 10.47 16.83 7.48
CA ALA A 29 9.33 15.93 7.55
C ALA A 29 8.49 15.97 6.26
N GLU A 30 8.30 17.17 5.69
CA GLU A 30 7.56 17.33 4.44
C GLU A 30 8.33 16.77 3.24
N ALA A 31 9.64 17.02 3.16
CA ALA A 31 10.50 16.43 2.15
C ALA A 31 10.48 14.88 2.21
N LEU A 32 10.46 14.31 3.43
CA LEU A 32 10.32 12.86 3.62
C LEU A 32 8.97 12.34 3.12
N ARG A 33 7.87 13.02 3.45
CA ARG A 33 6.52 12.63 2.97
C ARG A 33 6.43 12.62 1.46
N LEU A 34 6.91 13.67 0.81
CA LEU A 34 6.95 13.76 -0.66
C LEU A 34 7.77 12.63 -1.26
N ARG A 35 8.94 12.33 -0.67
CA ARG A 35 9.78 11.21 -1.12
C ARG A 35 9.08 9.86 -0.98
N LEU A 36 8.44 9.58 0.15
CA LEU A 36 7.74 8.31 0.38
C LEU A 36 6.54 8.14 -0.56
N ALA A 37 5.78 9.22 -0.79
CA ALA A 37 4.66 9.23 -1.73
C ALA A 37 5.13 8.98 -3.18
N ALA A 38 6.27 9.56 -3.57
CA ALA A 38 6.86 9.34 -4.89
C ALA A 38 7.32 7.88 -5.08
N ILE A 39 7.92 7.27 -4.05
CA ILE A 39 8.31 5.84 -4.09
C ILE A 39 7.07 4.94 -4.21
N ALA A 40 6.02 5.20 -3.42
CA ALA A 40 4.78 4.42 -3.48
C ALA A 40 4.11 4.51 -4.87
N ARG A 41 4.09 5.71 -5.47
CA ARG A 41 3.62 5.92 -6.84
C ARG A 41 4.41 5.07 -7.83
N LYS A 42 5.74 5.20 -7.83
CA LYS A 42 6.61 4.47 -8.76
C LYS A 42 6.44 2.96 -8.64
N TRP A 43 6.29 2.45 -7.42
CA TRP A 43 6.06 1.02 -7.19
C TRP A 43 4.72 0.52 -7.72
N LEU A 44 3.65 1.31 -7.61
CA LEU A 44 2.35 0.92 -8.16
C LEU A 44 2.32 1.01 -9.69
N GLU A 45 3.08 1.93 -10.29
CA GLU A 45 3.25 2.03 -11.74
C GLU A 45 4.12 0.90 -12.29
N ASP A 46 5.16 0.49 -11.54
CA ASP A 46 6.02 -0.65 -11.87
C ASP A 46 6.33 -1.51 -10.63
N PRO A 47 5.55 -2.57 -10.36
CA PRO A 47 5.72 -3.44 -9.19
C PRO A 47 7.03 -4.24 -9.15
N ARG A 48 7.89 -4.12 -10.18
CA ARG A 48 9.25 -4.66 -10.25
C ARG A 48 10.30 -3.76 -9.58
N ALA A 49 9.96 -2.50 -9.31
CA ALA A 49 10.82 -1.61 -8.55
C ALA A 49 10.82 -2.05 -7.08
N ASP A 50 12.00 -2.13 -6.45
CA ASP A 50 12.07 -2.25 -4.99
C ASP A 50 11.70 -0.92 -4.29
N TYR A 51 11.56 -0.96 -2.96
CA TYR A 51 11.31 0.22 -2.14
C TYR A 51 12.46 1.25 -2.13
N ALA A 52 13.61 0.93 -2.72
CA ALA A 52 14.74 1.84 -2.95
C ALA A 52 14.74 2.42 -4.38
N GLY A 53 13.82 1.98 -5.25
CA GLY A 53 13.69 2.42 -6.64
C GLY A 53 14.57 1.68 -7.64
N ASN A 54 15.27 0.61 -7.24
CA ASN A 54 16.06 -0.26 -8.11
C ASN A 54 15.18 -1.36 -8.72
N VAL A 55 15.50 -1.78 -9.95
CA VAL A 55 14.86 -2.94 -10.57
C VAL A 55 15.51 -4.21 -10.03
N THR A 56 14.73 -5.12 -9.46
CA THR A 56 15.26 -6.34 -8.83
C THR A 56 15.56 -7.44 -9.86
N ASP A 57 16.40 -8.42 -9.46
CA ASP A 57 16.93 -9.50 -10.30
C ASP A 57 15.89 -10.52 -10.84
N ALA A 58 16.32 -11.43 -11.73
CA ALA A 58 15.44 -12.41 -12.37
C ALA A 58 14.73 -13.39 -11.39
N ALA A 59 15.27 -13.61 -10.20
CA ALA A 59 14.65 -14.48 -9.18
C ALA A 59 13.50 -13.78 -8.44
N SER A 60 13.59 -12.46 -8.25
CA SER A 60 12.51 -11.63 -7.71
C SER A 60 11.41 -11.37 -8.76
N GLN A 61 11.71 -11.43 -10.06
CA GLN A 61 10.74 -11.39 -11.17
C GLN A 61 9.56 -12.37 -10.98
N LYS A 62 9.83 -13.60 -10.50
CA LYS A 62 8.80 -14.64 -10.28
C LYS A 62 7.91 -14.35 -9.06
N ARG A 63 8.44 -13.64 -8.05
CA ARG A 63 7.69 -13.20 -6.85
C ARG A 63 6.82 -11.98 -7.15
N HIS A 64 7.25 -11.10 -8.04
CA HIS A 64 6.50 -9.90 -8.44
C HIS A 64 5.54 -10.15 -9.61
N ALA A 65 5.58 -11.32 -10.27
CA ALA A 65 4.73 -11.64 -11.42
C ALA A 65 3.23 -11.46 -11.13
N LEU A 66 2.76 -11.84 -9.94
CA LEU A 66 1.37 -11.60 -9.53
C LEU A 66 1.09 -10.10 -9.40
N ASN A 67 1.96 -9.35 -8.73
CA ASN A 67 1.79 -7.92 -8.52
C ASN A 67 1.78 -7.15 -9.84
N SER A 68 2.70 -7.48 -10.75
CA SER A 68 2.76 -6.91 -12.10
C SER A 68 1.51 -7.25 -12.92
N LEU A 69 0.91 -8.42 -12.71
CA LEU A 69 -0.32 -8.82 -13.38
C LEU A 69 -1.55 -8.08 -12.83
N VAL A 70 -1.67 -7.94 -11.51
CA VAL A 70 -2.87 -7.34 -10.87
C VAL A 70 -2.87 -5.83 -10.84
N LEU A 71 -1.70 -5.19 -10.97
CA LEU A 71 -1.55 -3.74 -11.09
C LEU A 71 -1.13 -3.28 -12.49
N GLY A 72 -1.05 -4.20 -13.46
CA GLY A 72 -0.64 -3.87 -14.82
C GLY A 72 -1.53 -2.79 -15.43
N GLY A 73 -0.93 -1.67 -15.86
CA GLY A 73 -1.66 -0.54 -16.42
C GLY A 73 -2.32 0.39 -15.39
N ALA A 74 -1.97 0.28 -14.11
CA ALA A 74 -2.40 1.21 -13.06
C ALA A 74 -1.95 2.64 -13.34
N ARG A 75 -2.93 3.55 -13.34
CA ARG A 75 -2.75 4.99 -13.44
C ARG A 75 -2.91 5.60 -12.05
N ILE A 76 -1.83 6.16 -11.50
CA ILE A 76 -1.86 6.77 -10.16
C ILE A 76 -2.30 8.22 -10.30
N SER A 77 -3.54 8.53 -9.89
CA SER A 77 -4.06 9.90 -9.90
C SER A 77 -3.58 10.69 -8.69
N LEU A 78 -3.40 10.04 -7.54
CA LEU A 78 -2.94 10.67 -6.31
C LEU A 78 -2.02 9.73 -5.53
N SER A 79 -0.94 10.26 -4.99
CA SER A 79 -0.12 9.59 -3.97
C SER A 79 0.39 10.66 -3.02
N GLU A 80 -0.05 10.60 -1.77
CA GLU A 80 0.27 11.53 -0.71
C GLU A 80 0.41 10.78 0.62
N HIS A 81 0.83 11.48 1.68
CA HIS A 81 0.97 10.87 3.00
C HIS A 81 -0.36 10.29 3.50
N GLY A 82 -0.44 8.96 3.60
CA GLY A 82 -1.59 8.24 4.10
C GLY A 82 -2.73 8.05 3.10
N ARG A 83 -2.57 8.45 1.83
CA ARG A 83 -3.62 8.27 0.81
C ARG A 83 -3.05 8.07 -0.59
N VAL A 84 -3.60 7.09 -1.29
CA VAL A 84 -3.23 6.79 -2.68
C VAL A 84 -4.50 6.47 -3.46
N VAL A 85 -4.61 7.01 -4.67
CA VAL A 85 -5.73 6.75 -5.59
C VAL A 85 -5.17 6.29 -6.93
N CYS A 86 -5.67 5.17 -7.44
CA CYS A 86 -5.32 4.67 -8.77
C CYS A 86 -6.56 4.19 -9.53
N SER A 87 -6.43 4.09 -10.84
CA SER A 87 -7.41 3.39 -11.69
C SER A 87 -6.73 2.48 -12.71
N PHE A 88 -7.44 1.44 -13.14
CA PHE A 88 -7.02 0.59 -14.26
C PHE A 88 -8.22 -0.15 -14.84
N HIS A 89 -8.05 -0.64 -16.07
CA HIS A 89 -8.98 -1.58 -16.67
C HIS A 89 -8.68 -2.99 -16.18
N VAL A 90 -9.71 -3.73 -15.78
CA VAL A 90 -9.54 -5.15 -15.44
C VAL A 90 -9.16 -5.91 -16.72
N PRO A 91 -7.93 -6.43 -16.84
CA PRO A 91 -7.52 -7.07 -18.08
C PRO A 91 -8.05 -8.51 -18.13
N PRO A 92 -8.23 -9.10 -19.33
CA PRO A 92 -8.75 -10.46 -19.51
C PRO A 92 -8.04 -11.54 -18.68
N PRO A 93 -6.71 -11.47 -18.41
CA PRO A 93 -6.07 -12.45 -17.55
C PRO A 93 -6.53 -12.47 -16.10
N LEU A 94 -7.26 -11.44 -15.64
CA LEU A 94 -7.82 -11.34 -14.30
C LEU A 94 -9.31 -11.70 -14.25
N THR A 95 -9.94 -12.11 -15.36
CA THR A 95 -11.35 -12.48 -15.38
C THR A 95 -11.55 -13.99 -15.37
N VAL A 96 -12.64 -14.44 -14.76
CA VAL A 96 -13.10 -15.84 -14.79
C VAL A 96 -14.57 -15.89 -15.20
N SER A 97 -14.97 -16.99 -15.84
CA SER A 97 -16.35 -17.20 -16.32
C SER A 97 -17.38 -16.99 -15.19
N THR A 98 -18.47 -16.30 -15.52
CA THR A 98 -19.55 -15.92 -14.58
C THR A 98 -20.14 -17.11 -13.82
N HIS A 99 -20.17 -18.31 -14.38
CA HIS A 99 -20.68 -19.51 -13.70
C HIS A 99 -19.81 -20.01 -12.54
N SER A 100 -18.51 -19.67 -12.50
CA SER A 100 -17.58 -20.08 -11.44
C SER A 100 -17.31 -19.01 -10.39
N SER A 101 -17.55 -17.73 -10.73
CA SER A 101 -17.42 -16.57 -9.82
C SER A 101 -18.37 -16.65 -8.61
N TRP A 102 -19.60 -17.12 -8.82
CA TRP A 102 -20.62 -17.23 -7.76
C TRP A 102 -20.35 -18.33 -6.73
N LEU A 103 -19.61 -19.39 -7.08
CA LEU A 103 -19.30 -20.48 -6.14
C LEU A 103 -18.28 -20.06 -5.08
N ILE A 104 -17.38 -19.13 -5.41
CA ILE A 104 -16.41 -18.56 -4.45
C ILE A 104 -17.11 -17.53 -3.54
N ALA A 105 -18.02 -16.72 -4.09
CA ALA A 105 -18.77 -15.71 -3.34
C ALA A 105 -19.80 -16.33 -2.35
N ARG A 106 -20.49 -17.41 -2.74
CA ARG A 106 -21.48 -18.10 -1.86
C ARG A 106 -20.86 -18.83 -0.67
N ALA A 107 -19.56 -19.10 -0.68
CA ALA A 107 -18.87 -19.79 0.41
C ALA A 107 -18.51 -18.89 1.61
N SER A 108 -18.77 -17.59 1.55
CA SER A 108 -18.06 -16.62 2.41
C SER A 108 -18.90 -16.07 3.56
N GLY A 109 -19.26 -16.94 4.50
CA GLY A 109 -19.34 -16.61 5.93
C GLY A 109 -18.01 -16.89 6.63
N LEU A 110 -16.88 -16.68 5.94
CA LEU A 110 -15.57 -17.16 6.37
C LEU A 110 -14.64 -15.97 6.65
N GLU A 111 -14.35 -15.73 7.92
CA GLU A 111 -13.17 -14.97 8.35
C GLU A 111 -11.92 -15.78 7.98
N ILE A 112 -11.48 -15.69 6.73
CA ILE A 112 -10.22 -16.31 6.32
C ILE A 112 -9.08 -15.39 6.74
N SER A 113 -8.35 -15.79 7.78
CA SER A 113 -7.02 -15.23 8.08
C SER A 113 -6.02 -15.69 7.00
N ILE A 114 -6.03 -15.02 5.84
CA ILE A 114 -5.14 -15.35 4.72
C ILE A 114 -3.72 -14.83 5.03
N ARG A 115 -2.78 -15.75 5.23
CA ARG A 115 -1.35 -15.49 4.98
C ARG A 115 -1.14 -15.46 3.47
N THR A 116 -0.42 -14.45 2.98
CA THR A 116 -0.18 -14.08 1.56
C THR A 116 0.08 -15.26 0.59
N ALA A 117 0.64 -16.37 1.07
CA ALA A 117 0.89 -17.58 0.28
C ALA A 117 -0.39 -18.31 -0.20
N ALA A 118 -1.49 -18.28 0.56
CA ALA A 118 -2.72 -19.00 0.19
C ALA A 118 -3.50 -18.31 -0.95
N CYS A 119 -3.41 -16.98 -1.07
CA CYS A 119 -3.97 -16.22 -2.21
C CYS A 119 -3.31 -16.61 -3.54
N LEU A 120 -2.00 -16.90 -3.52
CA LEU A 120 -1.24 -17.27 -4.72
C LEU A 120 -1.65 -18.65 -5.25
N CYS A 121 -1.89 -19.62 -4.36
CA CYS A 121 -2.27 -20.98 -4.73
C CYS A 121 -3.65 -21.05 -5.39
N LEU A 122 -4.63 -20.29 -4.89
CA LEU A 122 -5.98 -20.26 -5.48
C LEU A 122 -5.97 -19.52 -6.83
N PHE A 123 -5.17 -18.47 -6.98
CA PHE A 123 -5.02 -17.73 -8.22
C PHE A 123 -4.35 -18.55 -9.33
N LEU A 124 -3.26 -19.27 -9.03
CA LEU A 124 -2.55 -20.10 -10.01
C LEU A 124 -3.37 -21.32 -10.47
N LEU A 125 -4.27 -21.84 -9.62
CA LEU A 125 -5.22 -22.89 -10.00
C LEU A 125 -6.34 -22.35 -10.90
N SER A 126 -6.80 -21.12 -10.67
CA SER A 126 -7.90 -20.50 -11.42
C SER A 126 -7.48 -19.79 -12.72
N ALA A 127 -6.18 -19.52 -12.92
CA ALA A 127 -5.64 -18.96 -14.16
C ALA A 127 -5.86 -19.83 -15.41
N ARG A 128 -6.34 -21.08 -15.24
CA ARG A 128 -6.72 -21.97 -16.35
C ARG A 128 -8.15 -21.75 -16.86
N VAL A 129 -8.92 -20.82 -16.27
CA VAL A 129 -10.32 -20.52 -16.64
C VAL A 129 -10.47 -19.01 -16.88
N GLN A 130 -9.63 -18.46 -17.76
CA GLN A 130 -9.77 -17.07 -18.24
C GLN A 130 -10.83 -17.01 -19.34
N ASP A 131 -11.74 -16.04 -19.23
CA ASP A 131 -12.83 -15.83 -20.20
C ASP A 131 -12.88 -14.34 -20.54
N SER A 132 -12.89 -13.99 -21.83
CA SER A 132 -12.98 -12.60 -22.30
C SER A 132 -14.30 -11.94 -21.92
N ASP A 133 -15.33 -12.74 -21.61
CA ASP A 133 -16.65 -12.29 -21.14
C ASP A 133 -16.83 -12.48 -19.61
N GLY A 134 -15.72 -12.78 -18.91
CA GLY A 134 -15.72 -13.07 -17.48
C GLY A 134 -15.77 -11.84 -16.57
N THR A 135 -16.00 -12.09 -15.27
CA THR A 135 -15.92 -11.07 -14.22
C THR A 135 -14.58 -11.11 -13.50
N TRP A 136 -14.15 -9.98 -12.94
CA TRP A 136 -12.92 -9.87 -12.19
C TRP A 136 -12.83 -10.92 -11.08
N HIS A 137 -11.81 -11.78 -11.15
CA HIS A 137 -11.57 -12.85 -10.21
C HIS A 137 -11.34 -12.32 -8.80
N ALA A 138 -12.05 -12.87 -7.81
CA ALA A 138 -11.99 -12.43 -6.42
C ALA A 138 -10.56 -12.44 -5.85
N GLY A 139 -9.76 -13.45 -6.17
CA GLY A 139 -8.35 -13.50 -5.75
C GLY A 139 -7.46 -12.44 -6.41
N ALA A 140 -7.78 -12.03 -7.64
CA ALA A 140 -7.06 -10.96 -8.33
C ALA A 140 -7.36 -9.60 -7.69
N LEU A 141 -8.65 -9.35 -7.43
CA LEU A 141 -9.10 -8.17 -6.68
C LEU A 141 -8.46 -8.13 -5.29
N ALA A 142 -8.41 -9.25 -4.58
CA ALA A 142 -7.78 -9.34 -3.27
C ALA A 142 -6.27 -9.01 -3.32
N ALA A 143 -5.55 -9.46 -4.34
CA ALA A 143 -4.14 -9.12 -4.51
C ALA A 143 -3.94 -7.64 -4.89
N ALA A 144 -4.81 -7.05 -5.72
CA ALA A 144 -4.74 -5.62 -6.05
C ALA A 144 -4.98 -4.75 -4.79
N VAL A 145 -5.96 -5.12 -3.97
CA VAL A 145 -6.26 -4.45 -2.70
C VAL A 145 -5.13 -4.58 -1.68
N ASP A 146 -4.48 -5.75 -1.56
CA ASP A 146 -3.34 -5.96 -0.67
C ASP A 146 -2.15 -5.08 -1.08
N ASN A 147 -1.82 -5.05 -2.37
CA ASN A 147 -0.79 -4.16 -2.88
C ASN A 147 -1.11 -2.68 -2.61
N MET A 148 -2.35 -2.25 -2.85
CA MET A 148 -2.77 -0.87 -2.56
C MET A 148 -2.66 -0.51 -1.08
N CYS A 149 -3.07 -1.39 -0.18
CA CYS A 149 -2.90 -1.15 1.25
C CYS A 149 -1.41 -1.03 1.62
N SER A 150 -0.54 -1.86 1.04
CA SER A 150 0.91 -1.82 1.29
C SER A 150 1.51 -0.48 0.86
N ALA A 151 1.17 -0.01 -0.35
CA ALA A 151 1.60 1.30 -0.85
C ALA A 151 1.13 2.44 0.06
N VAL A 152 -0.14 2.43 0.45
CA VAL A 152 -0.74 3.45 1.32
C VAL A 152 -0.05 3.47 2.69
N VAL A 153 0.20 2.33 3.31
CA VAL A 153 0.91 2.26 4.59
C VAL A 153 2.37 2.69 4.43
N PHE A 154 3.02 2.36 3.31
CA PHE A 154 4.39 2.77 3.03
C PHE A 154 4.55 4.30 3.03
N THR A 155 3.57 5.05 2.53
CA THR A 155 3.61 6.54 2.56
C THR A 155 3.68 7.14 3.97
N VAL A 156 3.31 6.35 4.99
CA VAL A 156 3.34 6.77 6.40
C VAL A 156 4.50 6.13 7.17
N VAL A 157 4.79 4.86 6.91
CA VAL A 157 5.77 4.08 7.67
C VAL A 157 7.17 4.18 7.08
N GLY A 158 7.29 4.35 5.75
CA GLY A 158 8.56 4.43 5.04
C GLY A 158 9.39 3.15 5.10
N ALA A 159 8.76 2.00 5.36
CA ALA A 159 9.43 0.71 5.43
C ALA A 159 8.53 -0.40 4.85
N PRO A 160 9.12 -1.50 4.37
CA PRO A 160 8.34 -2.67 3.95
C PRO A 160 7.49 -3.20 5.10
N THR A 161 6.28 -3.66 4.78
CA THR A 161 5.32 -4.10 5.79
C THR A 161 4.85 -5.54 5.56
N ALA A 162 4.37 -6.16 6.63
CA ALA A 162 3.72 -7.45 6.63
C ALA A 162 2.26 -7.26 7.06
N THR A 163 1.34 -7.86 6.31
CA THR A 163 -0.09 -7.90 6.63
C THR A 163 -0.33 -8.84 7.82
N VAL A 164 -0.86 -8.30 8.91
CA VAL A 164 -1.21 -9.03 10.14
C VAL A 164 -2.66 -9.50 10.12
N HIS A 165 -3.53 -8.69 9.53
CA HIS A 165 -4.95 -9.00 9.37
C HIS A 165 -5.43 -8.48 8.03
N TYR A 166 -6.24 -9.26 7.33
CA TYR A 166 -6.86 -8.88 6.07
C TYR A 166 -8.35 -9.25 6.05
N GLY A 167 -9.22 -8.25 5.93
CA GLY A 167 -10.64 -8.43 5.64
C GLY A 167 -11.01 -7.80 4.30
N LEU A 168 -11.75 -8.52 3.47
CA LEU A 168 -12.23 -8.05 2.16
C LEU A 168 -13.71 -8.40 2.00
N SER A 169 -14.50 -7.40 1.63
CA SER A 169 -15.93 -7.55 1.34
C SER A 169 -16.20 -7.22 -0.12
N TYR A 170 -17.01 -8.04 -0.80
CA TYR A 170 -17.37 -7.91 -2.20
C TYR A 170 -18.85 -7.52 -2.31
N PHE A 171 -19.17 -6.63 -3.25
CA PHE A 171 -20.52 -6.05 -3.40
C PHE A 171 -21.06 -6.16 -4.82
N SER A 172 -20.24 -5.92 -5.85
CA SER A 172 -20.66 -5.99 -7.25
C SER A 172 -19.57 -6.61 -8.14
N PRO A 173 -19.95 -7.34 -9.20
CA PRO A 173 -18.99 -7.84 -10.18
C PRO A 173 -18.48 -6.71 -11.08
N VAL A 174 -17.27 -6.90 -11.62
CA VAL A 174 -16.65 -6.00 -12.60
C VAL A 174 -16.38 -6.79 -13.87
N ALA A 175 -16.84 -6.28 -15.01
CA ALA A 175 -16.67 -6.94 -16.29
C ALA A 175 -15.23 -6.81 -16.82
N CYS A 176 -14.87 -7.68 -17.76
CA CYS A 176 -13.64 -7.54 -18.52
C CYS A 176 -13.53 -6.14 -19.17
N ASN A 177 -12.33 -5.56 -19.13
CA ASN A 177 -12.01 -4.20 -19.62
C ASN A 177 -12.79 -3.05 -18.95
N GLU A 178 -13.61 -3.32 -17.94
CA GLU A 178 -14.25 -2.26 -17.16
C GLU A 178 -13.21 -1.53 -16.31
N GLU A 179 -13.26 -0.20 -16.28
CA GLU A 179 -12.35 0.61 -15.48
C GLU A 179 -12.83 0.72 -14.04
N VAL A 180 -11.91 0.46 -13.11
CA VAL A 180 -12.13 0.58 -11.68
C VAL A 180 -11.19 1.62 -11.07
N GLN A 181 -11.66 2.27 -10.01
CA GLN A 181 -10.87 3.14 -9.16
C GLN A 181 -10.69 2.50 -7.79
N LEU A 182 -9.48 2.58 -7.26
CA LEU A 182 -9.12 2.21 -5.90
C LEU A 182 -8.72 3.48 -5.12
N ASP A 183 -9.46 3.84 -4.07
CA ASP A 183 -9.10 4.92 -3.10
C ASP A 183 -8.67 4.26 -1.79
N GLY A 184 -7.37 4.29 -1.53
CA GLY A 184 -6.72 3.72 -0.36
C GLY A 184 -6.32 4.79 0.66
N ARG A 185 -6.59 4.53 1.94
CA ARG A 185 -6.31 5.47 3.05
C ARG A 185 -5.81 4.76 4.29
N VAL A 186 -4.85 5.37 4.98
CA VAL A 186 -4.54 5.03 6.37
C VAL A 186 -5.66 5.56 7.26
N VAL A 187 -6.25 4.68 8.08
CA VAL A 187 -7.39 5.01 8.95
C VAL A 187 -7.08 4.92 10.44
N GLY A 188 -5.91 4.41 10.81
CA GLY A 188 -5.54 4.29 12.21
C GLY A 188 -4.13 3.77 12.43
N ARG A 189 -3.60 4.01 13.63
CA ARG A 189 -2.32 3.49 14.10
C ARG A 189 -2.45 3.04 15.55
N LYS A 190 -1.88 1.89 15.89
CA LYS A 190 -1.82 1.37 17.26
C LYS A 190 -0.46 0.70 17.49
N GLY A 191 0.41 1.36 18.25
CA GLY A 191 1.80 0.91 18.41
C GLY A 191 2.51 0.84 17.05
N LYS A 192 3.02 -0.35 16.71
CA LYS A 192 3.66 -0.61 15.41
C LYS A 192 2.68 -0.97 14.28
N LEU A 193 1.39 -1.10 14.60
CA LEU A 193 0.35 -1.47 13.63
C LEU A 193 -0.21 -0.22 12.95
N THR A 194 -0.35 -0.28 11.64
CA THR A 194 -1.03 0.74 10.82
C THR A 194 -2.20 0.08 10.10
N ALA A 195 -3.38 0.68 10.21
CA ALA A 195 -4.60 0.23 9.54
C ALA A 195 -4.80 1.00 8.24
N ALA A 196 -5.07 0.29 7.14
CA ALA A 196 -5.46 0.86 5.86
C ALA A 196 -6.80 0.31 5.38
N VAL A 197 -7.53 1.13 4.64
CA VAL A 197 -8.78 0.78 3.97
C VAL A 197 -8.70 1.18 2.51
N VAL A 198 -9.08 0.27 1.62
CA VAL A 198 -9.19 0.52 0.17
C VAL A 198 -10.64 0.33 -0.24
N ARG A 199 -11.20 1.34 -0.91
CA ARG A 199 -12.51 1.24 -1.55
C ARG A 199 -12.32 1.08 -3.05
N VAL A 200 -12.99 0.09 -3.62
CA VAL A 200 -12.97 -0.19 -5.06
C VAL A 200 -14.32 0.19 -5.65
N ARG A 201 -14.33 1.02 -6.69
CA ARG A 201 -15.54 1.47 -7.38
C ARG A 201 -15.39 1.36 -8.88
N LYS A 202 -16.48 1.07 -9.58
CA LYS A 202 -16.54 1.23 -11.04
C LYS A 202 -16.42 2.71 -11.38
N MET A 203 -15.59 3.04 -12.36
CA MET A 203 -15.34 4.45 -12.70
C MET A 203 -16.52 5.08 -13.45
N GLY A 204 -17.22 4.31 -14.29
CA GLY A 204 -18.37 4.80 -15.05
C GLY A 204 -19.64 5.00 -14.21
N SER A 205 -19.96 4.05 -13.33
CA SER A 205 -21.20 4.09 -12.52
C SER A 205 -21.02 4.59 -11.09
N GLY A 206 -19.79 4.59 -10.55
CA GLY A 206 -19.51 4.86 -9.14
C GLY A 206 -19.94 3.74 -8.18
N GLU A 207 -20.50 2.65 -8.70
CA GLU A 207 -20.97 1.51 -7.91
C GLU A 207 -19.84 0.90 -7.08
N LEU A 208 -20.15 0.53 -5.84
CA LEU A 208 -19.18 -0.07 -4.94
C LEU A 208 -18.93 -1.53 -5.35
N VAL A 209 -17.67 -1.85 -5.58
CA VAL A 209 -17.21 -3.20 -5.97
C VAL A 209 -16.76 -3.97 -4.75
N ALA A 210 -15.87 -3.38 -3.95
CA ALA A 210 -15.28 -4.03 -2.80
C ALA A 210 -14.76 -3.03 -1.77
N ILE A 211 -14.61 -3.49 -0.53
CA ILE A 211 -13.89 -2.78 0.54
C ILE A 211 -12.87 -3.73 1.16
N GLY A 212 -11.59 -3.37 1.05
CA GLY A 212 -10.48 -4.03 1.73
C GLY A 212 -10.07 -3.29 2.99
N ARG A 213 -9.72 -4.03 4.04
CA ARG A 213 -9.24 -3.52 5.32
C ARG A 213 -8.05 -4.34 5.78
N GLN A 214 -6.93 -3.70 6.06
CA GLN A 214 -5.71 -4.39 6.48
C GLN A 214 -5.07 -3.72 7.68
N TRP A 215 -4.55 -4.55 8.60
CA TRP A 215 -3.60 -4.12 9.63
C TRP A 215 -2.22 -4.61 9.24
N MET A 216 -1.25 -3.71 9.26
CA MET A 216 0.11 -3.97 8.82
C MET A 216 1.13 -3.58 9.89
N THR A 217 2.24 -4.30 9.94
CA THR A 217 3.41 -4.00 10.77
C THR A 217 4.66 -3.90 9.90
N PRO A 218 5.68 -3.11 10.24
CA PRO A 218 6.98 -3.19 9.57
C PRO A 218 7.51 -4.64 9.57
N ALA A 219 7.93 -5.15 8.41
CA ALA A 219 8.37 -6.53 8.21
C ALA A 219 9.74 -6.82 8.84
N TRP A 220 10.57 -5.78 8.97
CA TRP A 220 11.89 -5.85 9.60
C TRP A 220 12.06 -4.71 10.60
N PRO A 221 12.89 -4.88 11.64
CA PRO A 221 13.26 -3.77 12.49
C PRO A 221 13.97 -2.72 11.62
N THR A 222 13.34 -1.57 11.42
CA THR A 222 14.03 -0.38 10.96
C THR A 222 15.17 -0.14 11.95
N LYS A 223 16.41 -0.04 11.45
CA LYS A 223 17.57 0.25 12.31
C LYS A 223 17.20 1.49 13.12
N SER A 224 17.01 1.33 14.43
CA SER A 224 16.91 2.48 15.31
C SER A 224 18.23 3.22 15.17
N ASN A 225 18.21 4.45 14.68
CA ASN A 225 19.32 5.35 14.97
C ASN A 225 19.35 5.45 16.50
N LYS A 226 20.24 4.68 17.14
CA LYS A 226 20.63 4.94 18.51
C LYS A 226 21.10 6.39 18.50
N SER A 227 20.35 7.24 19.19
CA SER A 227 20.84 8.56 19.56
C SER A 227 22.26 8.38 20.09
N ARG A 228 23.19 9.16 19.53
CA ARG A 228 24.46 9.47 20.20
C ARG A 228 24.09 10.11 21.54
N SER A 229 23.99 9.28 22.56
CA SER A 229 23.94 9.68 23.96
C SER A 229 24.75 8.65 24.72
N SER A 230 26.07 8.79 24.62
CA SER A 230 27.01 8.32 25.63
C SER A 230 28.00 9.48 25.84
N LEU A 231 27.78 10.15 26.97
CA LEU A 231 28.72 10.87 27.84
C LEU A 231 29.95 11.54 27.20
#